data_AF-A0A4Q3UIC3-F1
#
_entry.id   AF-A0A4Q3UIC3-F1
#
_cell.length_a   1.000
_cell.length_b   1.000
_cell.length_c   1.000
_cell.angle_alpha   90.00
_cell.angle_beta   90.00
_cell.angle_gamma   90.00
#
_symmetry.space_group_name_H-M   'P 1'
#
loop_
_entity.id
_entity.type
_entity.pdbx_description
1 polymer ?
#
loop_
_entity_poly.entity_id
_entity_poly.type
_entity_poly.pdbx_seq_one_letter_code
_entity_poly.pdbx_strand_id
1 'polypeptide(L)'
;MYKVFVNDKPLFLTNEIRKETDFQLFLLDGIDIGALISRMFSNKVNKAWLYHPDEKEALRVLKSRLPVTKAGGGLVYNANGEILFIFRNGKWDLPKGGMEKGEEMEETA
;
A
#
# COMPACT_ATOMS: atom_id res chain seq x y z
N MET A 1 -12.79 4.41 2.97
CA MET A 1 -11.71 4.73 2.01
C MET A 1 -10.38 4.20 2.54
N TYR A 2 -9.77 3.23 1.84
CA TYR A 2 -8.48 2.64 2.23
C TYR A 2 -7.33 3.35 1.49
N LYS A 3 -6.19 3.57 2.15
CA LYS A 3 -5.06 4.34 1.59
C LYS A 3 -3.81 3.48 1.51
N VAL A 4 -3.19 3.43 0.34
CA VAL A 4 -1.85 2.85 0.13
C VAL A 4 -0.95 3.86 -0.59
N PHE A 5 0.33 3.54 -0.73
CA PHE A 5 1.31 4.44 -1.33
C PHE A 5 2.13 3.73 -2.40
N VAL A 6 2.46 4.46 -3.47
CA VAL A 6 3.38 4.05 -4.52
C VAL A 6 4.45 5.12 -4.63
N ASN A 7 5.68 4.81 -4.20
CA ASN A 7 6.80 5.77 -4.20
C ASN A 7 6.42 7.12 -3.55
N ASP A 8 5.95 7.05 -2.30
CA ASP A 8 5.49 8.17 -1.46
C ASP A 8 4.25 8.93 -1.98
N LYS A 9 3.65 8.46 -3.09
CA LYS A 9 2.42 9.04 -3.66
C LYS A 9 1.18 8.26 -3.22
N PRO A 10 0.11 8.94 -2.79
CA PRO A 10 -1.08 8.26 -2.30
C PRO A 10 -1.91 7.65 -3.44
N LEU A 11 -2.34 6.40 -3.22
CA LEU A 11 -3.31 5.67 -4.01
C LEU A 11 -4.48 5.29 -3.07
N PHE A 12 -5.67 5.77 -3.37
CA PHE A 12 -6.87 5.55 -2.55
C PHE A 12 -7.75 4.49 -3.18
N LEU A 13 -8.28 3.59 -2.37
CA LEU A 13 -9.42 2.73 -2.72
C LEU A 13 -10.69 3.38 -2.20
N THR A 14 -11.65 3.61 -3.10
CA THR A 14 -12.89 4.35 -2.80
C THR A 14 -14.09 3.69 -3.47
N ASN A 15 -15.26 3.84 -2.86
CA ASN A 15 -16.56 3.52 -3.45
C ASN A 15 -17.34 4.79 -3.83
N GLU A 16 -16.69 5.95 -3.81
CA GLU A 16 -17.28 7.23 -4.18
C GLU A 16 -16.66 7.77 -5.47
N ILE A 17 -17.52 8.21 -6.39
CA ILE A 17 -17.12 8.95 -7.59
C ILE A 17 -17.12 10.44 -7.25
N ARG A 18 -15.97 11.08 -7.41
CA ARG A 18 -15.81 12.53 -7.23
C ARG A 18 -15.16 13.12 -8.48
N LYS A 19 -15.46 14.40 -8.76
CA LYS A 19 -14.80 15.14 -9.85
C LYS A 19 -13.31 15.24 -9.56
N GLU A 20 -12.50 14.92 -10.56
CA GLU A 20 -11.04 15.04 -10.47
C GLU A 20 -10.64 16.48 -10.14
N THR A 21 -9.67 16.60 -9.24
CA THR A 21 -9.07 17.89 -8.84
C THR A 21 -7.56 17.72 -8.85
N ASP A 22 -6.98 17.30 -7.73
CA ASP A 22 -5.56 16.99 -7.59
C ASP A 22 -5.25 15.48 -7.66
N PHE A 23 -6.24 14.69 -8.08
CA PHE A 23 -6.18 13.24 -8.27
C PHE A 23 -6.75 12.83 -9.61
N GLN A 24 -6.35 11.65 -10.09
CA GLN A 24 -6.98 10.96 -11.22
C GLN A 24 -7.80 9.77 -10.72
N LEU A 25 -9.01 9.61 -11.24
CA LEU A 25 -9.95 8.55 -10.90
C LEU A 25 -9.89 7.43 -11.95
N PHE A 26 -9.75 6.20 -11.49
CA PHE A 26 -9.70 5.01 -12.33
C PHE A 26 -10.68 3.97 -11.81
N LEU A 27 -11.31 3.22 -12.72
CA LEU A 27 -12.11 2.05 -12.34
C LEU A 27 -11.15 0.90 -12.00
N LEU A 28 -11.26 0.35 -10.80
CA LEU A 28 -10.37 -0.72 -10.32
C LEU A 28 -10.41 -1.94 -11.23
N ASP A 29 -11.57 -2.28 -11.78
CA ASP A 29 -11.76 -3.48 -12.60
C ASP A 29 -11.18 -3.34 -14.01
N GLY A 30 -11.14 -2.11 -14.54
CA GLY A 30 -10.77 -1.85 -15.94
C GLY A 30 -9.35 -1.32 -16.15
N ILE A 31 -8.71 -0.78 -15.11
CA ILE A 31 -7.39 -0.16 -15.23
C ILE A 31 -6.27 -1.20 -15.31
N ASP A 32 -5.20 -0.94 -16.06
CA ASP A 32 -3.94 -1.68 -15.90
C ASP A 32 -3.18 -1.14 -14.67
N ILE A 33 -3.13 -1.93 -13.59
CA ILE A 33 -2.49 -1.55 -12.33
C ILE A 33 -0.97 -1.38 -12.49
N GLY A 34 -0.32 -2.21 -13.31
CA GLY A 34 1.12 -2.12 -13.55
C GLY A 34 1.50 -0.85 -14.30
N ALA A 35 0.70 -0.48 -15.31
CA ALA A 35 0.84 0.78 -16.03
C ALA A 35 0.60 1.98 -15.11
N LEU A 36 -0.42 1.93 -14.24
CA LEU A 36 -0.69 2.99 -13.25
C LEU A 36 0.50 3.16 -12.30
N ILE A 37 1.02 2.07 -11.73
CA ILE A 37 2.18 2.09 -10.85
C ILE A 37 3.38 2.74 -11.57
N SER A 38 3.65 2.35 -12.81
CA SER A 38 4.75 2.91 -13.62
C SER A 38 4.58 4.42 -13.87
N ARG A 39 3.34 4.88 -14.11
CA ARG A 39 3.01 6.31 -14.24
C ARG A 39 3.19 7.07 -12.92
N MET A 40 2.90 6.44 -11.78
CA MET A 40 3.15 7.03 -10.46
C MET A 40 4.65 7.11 -10.16
N PHE A 41 5.43 6.07 -10.49
CA PHE A 41 6.89 6.09 -10.35
C PHE A 41 7.54 7.20 -11.18
N SER A 42 7.07 7.41 -12.41
CA SER A 42 7.56 8.46 -13.33
C SER A 42 6.97 9.86 -13.07
N ASN A 43 6.30 10.08 -11.93
CA ASN A 43 5.68 11.37 -11.56
C ASN A 43 4.59 11.90 -12.52
N LYS A 44 4.07 11.04 -13.43
CA LYS A 44 2.96 11.40 -14.32
C LYS A 44 1.60 11.40 -13.61
N VAL A 45 1.51 10.70 -12.48
CA VAL A 45 0.33 10.63 -11.60
C VAL A 45 0.80 10.79 -10.16
N ASN A 46 0.39 11.88 -9.50
CA ASN A 46 0.82 12.20 -8.12
C ASN A 46 -0.16 11.72 -7.06
N LYS A 47 -1.43 11.52 -7.42
CA LYS A 47 -2.48 11.00 -6.55
C LYS A 47 -3.50 10.28 -7.43
N ALA A 48 -3.85 9.06 -7.03
CA ALA A 48 -4.76 8.22 -7.80
C ALA A 48 -5.86 7.66 -6.90
N TRP A 49 -7.07 7.58 -7.45
CA TRP A 49 -8.24 6.98 -6.82
C TRP A 49 -8.65 5.78 -7.66
N LEU A 50 -8.75 4.61 -7.03
CA LEU A 50 -9.29 3.39 -7.64
C LEU A 50 -10.69 3.19 -7.09
N TYR A 51 -11.68 3.34 -7.97
CA TYR A 51 -13.07 3.14 -7.66
C TYR A 51 -13.46 1.66 -7.75
N HIS A 52 -14.14 1.16 -6.73
CA HIS A 52 -14.85 -0.11 -6.74
C HIS A 52 -16.13 0.04 -5.89
N PRO A 53 -17.30 -0.42 -6.35
CA PRO A 53 -18.58 -0.18 -5.67
C PRO A 53 -18.65 -0.83 -4.29
N ASP A 54 -18.00 -1.98 -4.11
CA ASP A 54 -17.90 -2.67 -2.82
C ASP A 54 -16.55 -2.39 -2.16
N GLU A 55 -16.57 -1.65 -1.06
CA GLU A 55 -15.37 -1.29 -0.29
C GLU A 55 -14.67 -2.52 0.33
N LYS A 56 -15.43 -3.54 0.73
CA LYS A 56 -14.86 -4.76 1.34
C LYS A 56 -14.05 -5.56 0.32
N GLU A 57 -14.48 -5.50 -0.94
CA GLU A 57 -13.87 -6.22 -2.05
C GLU A 57 -12.72 -5.45 -2.71
N ALA A 58 -12.71 -4.12 -2.62
CA ALA A 58 -11.72 -3.28 -3.30
C ALA A 58 -10.27 -3.69 -3.00
N LEU A 59 -9.93 -3.94 -1.73
CA LEU A 59 -8.59 -4.38 -1.36
C LEU A 59 -8.29 -5.80 -1.85
N ARG A 60 -9.30 -6.69 -1.85
CA ARG A 60 -9.16 -8.06 -2.35
C ARG A 60 -8.87 -8.07 -3.86
N VAL A 61 -9.63 -7.28 -4.62
CA VAL A 61 -9.43 -7.11 -6.08
C VAL A 61 -8.07 -6.48 -6.38
N LEU A 62 -7.64 -5.45 -5.63
CA LEU A 62 -6.30 -4.90 -5.81
C LEU A 62 -5.21 -5.96 -5.57
N LYS A 63 -5.32 -6.72 -4.47
CA LYS A 63 -4.36 -7.77 -4.11
C LYS A 63 -4.31 -8.90 -5.13
N SER A 64 -5.43 -9.31 -5.72
CA SER A 64 -5.43 -10.38 -6.72
C SER A 64 -4.72 -10.00 -8.02
N ARG A 65 -4.51 -8.71 -8.26
CA ARG A 65 -3.87 -8.15 -9.47
C ARG A 65 -2.39 -7.81 -9.26
N LEU A 66 -1.84 -8.11 -8.10
CA LEU A 66 -0.47 -7.78 -7.71
C LEU A 66 0.20 -8.97 -7.01
N PRO A 67 1.53 -9.14 -7.14
CA PRO A 67 2.25 -10.04 -6.26
C PRO A 67 2.15 -9.50 -4.82
N VAL A 68 1.74 -10.36 -3.89
CA VAL A 68 1.60 -10.02 -2.47
C VAL A 68 2.66 -10.77 -1.67
N THR A 69 3.49 -10.02 -0.94
CA THR A 69 4.44 -10.55 0.04
C THR A 69 3.92 -10.25 1.43
N LYS A 70 3.95 -11.25 2.33
CA LYS A 70 3.64 -11.07 3.75
C LYS A 70 4.90 -10.66 4.50
N ALA A 71 4.74 -9.80 5.49
CA ALA A 71 5.81 -9.36 6.36
C ALA A 71 5.30 -9.34 7.81
N GLY A 72 6.11 -9.84 8.72
CA GLY A 72 5.93 -9.79 10.17
C GLY A 72 6.83 -8.72 10.78
N GLY A 73 6.43 -8.20 11.92
CA GLY A 73 7.17 -7.17 12.66
C GLY A 73 6.25 -6.42 13.62
N GLY A 74 6.71 -5.30 14.16
CA GLY A 74 5.93 -4.62 15.19
C GLY A 74 6.33 -3.20 15.51
N LEU A 75 5.48 -2.57 16.32
CA LEU A 75 5.75 -1.28 16.94
C LEU A 75 6.37 -1.54 18.31
N VAL A 76 7.67 -1.28 18.44
CA VAL A 76 8.44 -1.59 19.66
C VAL A 76 8.72 -0.29 20.41
N TYR A 77 8.41 -0.31 21.71
CA TYR A 77 8.67 0.79 22.62
C TYR A 77 9.77 0.42 23.60
N ASN A 78 10.65 1.37 23.92
CA ASN A 78 11.50 1.24 25.10
C ASN A 78 10.80 1.75 26.37
N ALA A 79 11.47 1.64 27.52
CA ALA A 79 10.92 2.08 28.81
C ALA A 79 10.62 3.60 28.89
N ASN A 80 11.21 4.41 28.00
CA ASN A 80 10.98 5.85 27.91
C ASN A 80 9.82 6.21 26.97
N GLY A 81 9.17 5.22 26.33
CA GLY A 81 8.11 5.44 25.35
C GLY A 81 8.60 5.81 23.94
N GLU A 82 9.89 5.67 23.65
CA GLU A 82 10.46 5.92 22.32
C GLU A 82 10.24 4.72 21.40
N ILE A 83 10.03 4.99 20.11
CA ILE A 83 9.73 3.96 19.11
C ILE A 83 11.01 3.51 18.40
N LEU A 84 11.23 2.20 18.32
CA LEU A 84 12.30 1.63 17.50
C LEU A 84 11.94 1.71 16.02
N PHE A 85 12.86 2.25 15.22
CA PHE A 85 12.82 2.20 13.76
C PHE A 85 14.07 1.51 13.21
N ILE A 86 13.95 0.96 12.01
CA ILE A 86 15.08 0.48 11.20
C ILE A 86 15.31 1.43 10.03
N PHE A 87 16.58 1.69 9.70
CA PHE A 87 16.96 2.48 8.52
C PHE A 87 17.58 1.56 7.47
N ARG A 88 16.93 1.41 6.33
CA ARG A 88 17.43 0.60 5.20
C ARG A 88 16.99 1.22 3.88
N ASN A 89 17.81 1.05 2.83
CA ASN A 89 17.53 1.57 1.48
C ASN A 89 17.17 3.08 1.46
N GLY A 90 17.78 3.86 2.35
CA GLY A 90 17.57 5.31 2.43
C GLY A 90 16.24 5.75 3.05
N LYS A 91 15.48 4.84 3.68
CA LYS A 91 14.18 5.14 4.32
C LYS A 91 14.10 4.56 5.73
N TRP A 92 13.40 5.27 6.61
CA TRP A 92 13.02 4.78 7.94
C TRP A 92 11.75 3.92 7.83
N ASP A 93 11.72 2.82 8.56
CA ASP A 93 10.60 1.87 8.58
C ASP A 93 10.47 1.23 9.98
N LEU A 94 9.34 0.59 10.25
CA LEU A 94 9.17 -0.22 11.46
C LEU A 94 10.06 -1.48 11.38
N PRO A 95 10.52 -2.04 12.51
CA PRO A 95 11.23 -3.32 12.51
C PRO A 95 10.31 -4.40 11.94
N LYS A 96 10.62 -4.88 10.73
CA LYS A 96 9.86 -5.93 10.02
C LYS A 96 10.68 -6.73 9.02
N GLY A 97 10.38 -8.02 8.93
CA GLY A 97 10.95 -9.02 8.03
C GLY A 97 9.91 -9.55 7.02
N GLY A 98 10.37 -10.11 5.90
CA GLY A 98 9.50 -10.85 4.98
C GLY A 98 9.30 -12.27 5.47
N MET A 99 8.09 -12.81 5.33
CA MET A 99 7.74 -14.17 5.76
C MET A 99 8.47 -15.22 4.92
N GLU A 100 9.21 -16.12 5.56
CA GLU A 100 9.83 -17.27 4.91
C GLU A 100 8.83 -18.42 4.71
N LYS A 101 9.23 -19.42 3.91
CA LYS A 101 8.37 -20.55 3.60
C LYS A 101 8.19 -21.43 4.83
N GLY A 102 6.97 -21.46 5.37
CA GLY A 102 6.60 -22.31 6.51
C GLY A 102 6.56 -21.58 7.84
N GLU A 103 6.89 -20.29 7.88
CA GLU A 103 6.74 -19.46 9.07
C GLU A 103 5.27 -19.08 9.31
N GLU A 104 4.87 -19.10 10.57
CA GLU A 104 3.71 -18.39 11.08
C GLU A 104 4.02 -16.90 11.29
N MET A 105 2.97 -16.06 11.36
CA MET A 105 3.15 -14.60 11.48
C MET A 105 3.95 -14.18 12.73
N GLU A 106 3.85 -14.94 13.82
CA GLU A 106 4.61 -14.72 15.06
C GLU A 106 6.08 -15.09 14.90
N GLU A 107 6.41 -16.08 14.07
CA GLU A 107 7.81 -16.46 13.78
C GLU A 107 8.49 -15.45 12.85
N THR A 108 7.73 -14.84 11.93
CA THR A 108 8.25 -13.79 11.04
C THR A 108 8.51 -12.45 11.75
N ALA A 109 7.84 -12.19 12.88
CA ALA A 109 7.82 -10.88 13.55
C ALA A 109 9.03 -10.66 14.48
#